data_AF-A0A8B7WFJ2-F1
#
_entry.id   AF-A0A8B7WFJ2-F1
#
_cell.length_a   1.000
_cell.length_b   1.000
_cell.length_c   1.000
_cell.angle_alpha   90.00
_cell.angle_beta   90.00
_cell.angle_gamma   90.00
#
_symmetry.space_group_name_H-M   'P 1'
#
loop_
_entity.id
_entity.type
_entity.pdbx_description
1 polymer ?
#
loop_
_entity_poly.entity_id
_entity_poly.type
_entity_poly.pdbx_seq_one_letter_code
_entity_poly.pdbx_strand_id
1 'polypeptide(L)'
;MHEVAKQLDLNPNRFPIFAALLGNHILPDEDLASFHWSLLGPEHPLASLKVRAHQLVLPPCDVVIKAVADYVRNIQDTSDLDAIAKDVFQHSQSRTDDKVIRFKRAIGYYSATSKPMSFHPPHYLEV
;
A
#
# COMPACT_ATOMS: atom_id res chain seq x y z
N MET A 1 11.13 2.12 -10.79
CA MET A 1 9.70 2.44 -10.52
C MET A 1 8.83 2.46 -11.78
N HIS A 2 9.21 3.13 -12.87
CA HIS A 2 8.39 3.19 -14.11
C HIS A 2 8.13 1.84 -14.80
N GLU A 3 9.03 0.87 -14.66
CA GLU A 3 8.90 -0.44 -15.31
C GLU A 3 7.80 -1.32 -14.69
N VAL A 4 7.61 -1.20 -13.37
CA VAL A 4 6.62 -1.98 -12.62
C VAL A 4 5.20 -1.45 -12.90
N ALA A 5 5.01 -0.14 -12.96
CA ALA A 5 3.74 0.48 -13.35
C ALA A 5 3.33 0.14 -14.80
N LYS A 6 4.30 0.01 -15.71
CA LYS A 6 4.07 -0.40 -17.11
C LYS A 6 3.60 -1.85 -17.23
N GLN A 7 4.05 -2.74 -16.34
CA GLN A 7 3.58 -4.13 -16.29
C GLN A 7 2.23 -4.29 -15.61
N LEU A 8 1.86 -3.37 -14.71
CA LEU A 8 0.63 -3.43 -13.92
C LEU A 8 -0.60 -2.81 -14.60
N ASP A 9 -0.38 -1.96 -15.61
CA ASP A 9 -1.46 -1.36 -16.41
C ASP A 9 -2.54 -0.71 -15.52
N LEU A 10 -2.09 0.00 -14.48
CA LEU A 10 -2.92 0.70 -13.50
C LEU A 10 -3.18 2.13 -13.95
N ASN A 11 -4.42 2.57 -13.82
CA ASN A 11 -4.79 3.95 -14.13
C ASN A 11 -4.11 4.93 -13.17
N PRO A 12 -3.56 6.07 -13.64
CA PRO A 12 -2.89 7.03 -12.78
C PRO A 12 -3.75 7.57 -11.62
N ASN A 13 -5.07 7.62 -11.78
CA ASN A 13 -6.00 7.96 -10.71
C ASN A 13 -5.95 6.99 -9.52
N ARG A 14 -5.43 5.78 -9.73
CA ARG A 14 -5.31 4.72 -8.73
C ARG A 14 -3.92 4.62 -8.10
N PHE A 15 -2.93 5.37 -8.61
CA PHE A 15 -1.58 5.40 -8.03
C PHE A 15 -1.54 5.83 -6.56
N PRO A 16 -2.31 6.84 -6.10
CA PRO A 16 -2.29 7.24 -4.69
C PRO A 16 -2.72 6.12 -3.75
N ILE A 17 -3.72 5.33 -4.16
CA ILE A 17 -4.22 4.16 -3.42
C ILE A 17 -3.16 3.06 -3.42
N PHE A 18 -2.63 2.73 -4.59
CA PHE A 18 -1.57 1.75 -4.74
C PHE A 18 -0.33 2.08 -3.88
N ALA A 19 0.14 3.34 -3.93
CA ALA A 19 1.29 3.79 -3.15
C ALA A 19 1.02 3.78 -1.63
N ALA A 20 -0.21 4.09 -1.21
CA ALA A 20 -0.59 3.99 0.20
C ALA A 20 -0.57 2.53 0.69
N LEU A 21 -0.97 1.57 -0.14
CA LEU A 21 -0.98 0.14 0.19
C LEU A 21 0.39 -0.54 0.15
N LEU A 22 1.40 0.09 -0.46
CA LEU A 22 2.78 -0.38 -0.38
C LEU A 22 3.44 -0.07 0.97
N GLY A 23 2.93 0.94 1.68
CA GLY A 23 3.47 1.41 2.95
C GLY A 23 4.17 2.76 2.82
N ASN A 24 4.10 3.55 3.89
CA ASN A 24 4.72 4.88 4.00
C ASN A 24 4.91 5.23 5.49
N HIS A 25 5.57 6.35 5.79
CA HIS A 25 5.70 6.89 7.15
C HIS A 25 4.35 7.12 7.86
N ILE A 26 3.26 7.26 7.10
CA ILE A 26 1.89 7.42 7.63
C ILE A 26 1.24 6.07 7.93
N LEU A 27 1.49 5.05 7.10
CA LEU A 27 0.93 3.70 7.23
C LEU A 27 2.07 2.69 7.12
N PRO A 28 2.61 2.20 8.25
CA PRO A 28 3.78 1.33 8.25
C PRO A 28 3.47 -0.03 7.64
N ASP A 29 4.51 -0.69 7.13
CA ASP A 29 4.43 -2.03 6.56
C ASP A 29 3.96 -3.07 7.58
N GLU A 30 4.23 -2.89 8.88
CA GLU A 30 3.72 -3.74 9.96
C GLU A 30 2.18 -3.86 9.96
N ASP A 31 1.50 -2.74 9.72
CA ASP A 31 0.02 -2.70 9.65
C ASP A 31 -0.51 -3.30 8.35
N LEU A 32 0.27 -3.20 7.27
CA LEU A 32 -0.04 -3.74 5.95
C LEU A 32 0.34 -5.21 5.79
N ALA A 33 1.21 -5.75 6.65
CA ALA A 33 1.68 -7.12 6.56
C ALA A 33 0.52 -8.12 6.51
N SER A 34 -0.48 -7.95 7.39
CA SER A 34 -1.70 -8.77 7.38
C SER A 34 -2.41 -8.76 6.03
N PHE A 35 -2.50 -7.57 5.40
CA PHE A 35 -3.13 -7.40 4.10
C PHE A 35 -2.30 -8.02 2.97
N HIS A 36 -0.99 -7.74 2.92
CA HIS A 36 -0.09 -8.33 1.93
C HIS A 36 -0.16 -9.85 1.97
N TRP A 37 -0.14 -10.44 3.17
CA TRP A 37 -0.30 -11.87 3.38
C TRP A 37 -1.68 -12.39 2.98
N SER A 38 -2.74 -11.64 3.28
CA SER A 38 -4.12 -11.97 2.89
C SER A 38 -4.27 -12.01 1.37
N LEU A 39 -3.62 -11.10 0.63
CA LEU A 39 -3.63 -11.07 -0.83
C LEU A 39 -3.01 -12.31 -1.48
N LEU A 40 -2.00 -12.94 -0.87
CA LEU A 40 -1.48 -14.22 -1.39
C LEU A 40 -2.45 -15.38 -1.11
N GLY A 41 -3.27 -15.26 -0.07
CA GLY A 41 -4.17 -16.31 0.39
C GLY A 41 -3.46 -17.44 1.16
N PRO A 42 -4.22 -18.23 1.95
CA PRO A 42 -3.68 -19.37 2.70
C PRO A 42 -3.20 -20.51 1.80
N GLU A 43 -3.64 -20.55 0.54
CA GLU A 43 -3.23 -21.54 -0.46
C GLU A 43 -1.84 -21.27 -1.06
N HIS A 44 -1.25 -20.10 -0.80
CA HIS A 44 0.07 -19.80 -1.34
C HIS A 44 1.16 -20.63 -0.64
N PRO A 45 2.10 -21.25 -1.37
CA PRO A 45 3.19 -22.03 -0.78
C PRO A 45 4.03 -21.22 0.23
N LEU A 46 4.10 -19.89 0.07
CA LEU A 46 4.76 -18.96 1.01
C LEU A 46 3.99 -18.77 2.34
N ALA A 47 2.65 -18.89 2.34
CA ALA A 47 1.84 -18.78 3.56
C ALA A 47 2.11 -19.94 4.52
N SER A 48 2.34 -21.14 3.99
CA SER A 48 2.80 -22.29 4.78
C SER A 48 4.22 -22.11 5.34
N LEU A 49 5.08 -21.32 4.68
CA LEU A 49 6.42 -21.02 5.17
C LEU A 49 6.40 -20.07 6.37
N LYS A 50 5.48 -19.10 6.39
CA LYS A 50 5.23 -18.17 7.51
C LYS A 50 4.93 -18.92 8.83
N VAL A 51 4.15 -20.00 8.76
CA VAL A 51 3.76 -20.80 9.94
C VAL A 51 4.94 -21.59 10.52
N ARG A 52 5.93 -21.99 9.70
CA ARG A 52 7.11 -22.72 10.20
C ARG A 52 8.22 -21.81 10.72
N ALA A 53 8.34 -20.58 10.19
CA ALA A 53 9.51 -19.75 10.46
C ALA A 53 9.44 -18.90 11.75
N HIS A 54 8.27 -18.70 12.37
CA HIS A 54 8.08 -17.71 13.46
C HIS A 54 8.61 -16.29 13.15
N GLN A 55 9.01 -16.01 11.91
CA GLN A 55 9.53 -14.73 11.48
C GLN A 55 8.38 -13.94 10.86
N LEU A 56 8.21 -12.70 11.34
CA LEU A 56 7.45 -11.63 10.71
C LEU A 56 8.10 -11.20 9.40
N VAL A 57 8.32 -12.13 8.46
CA VAL A 57 8.80 -11.77 7.13
C VAL A 57 7.63 -11.26 6.31
N LEU A 58 7.82 -10.15 5.60
CA LEU A 58 6.90 -9.68 4.56
C LEU A 58 7.10 -10.57 3.31
N PRO A 59 6.04 -10.77 2.50
CA PRO A 59 6.21 -11.44 1.22
C PRO A 59 7.17 -10.65 0.30
N PRO A 60 7.78 -11.30 -0.71
CA PRO A 60 8.70 -10.63 -1.61
C PRO A 60 8.06 -9.42 -2.29
N CYS A 61 8.81 -8.32 -2.43
CA CYS A 61 8.30 -7.05 -2.97
C CYS A 61 7.62 -7.21 -4.33
N ASP A 62 8.18 -7.97 -5.27
CA ASP A 62 7.57 -8.22 -6.59
C ASP A 62 6.18 -8.85 -6.49
N VAL A 63 5.99 -9.74 -5.51
CA VAL A 63 4.71 -10.41 -5.28
C VAL A 63 3.70 -9.45 -4.66
N VAL A 64 4.12 -8.68 -3.66
CA VAL A 64 3.27 -7.64 -3.01
C VAL A 64 2.82 -6.62 -4.05
N ILE A 65 3.75 -6.09 -4.84
CA ILE A 65 3.45 -5.08 -5.86
C ILE A 65 2.40 -5.62 -6.84
N LYS A 66 2.58 -6.85 -7.34
CA LYS A 66 1.61 -7.47 -8.25
C LYS A 66 0.25 -7.69 -7.62
N ALA A 67 0.20 -8.20 -6.40
CA ALA A 67 -1.04 -8.51 -5.70
C ALA A 67 -1.81 -7.24 -5.30
N VAL A 68 -1.11 -6.22 -4.78
CA VAL A 68 -1.69 -4.91 -4.44
C VAL A 68 -2.23 -4.23 -5.70
N ALA A 69 -1.51 -4.35 -6.81
CA ALA A 69 -1.98 -3.78 -8.06
C ALA A 69 -3.22 -4.46 -8.62
N ASP A 70 -3.28 -5.79 -8.56
CA ASP A 70 -4.46 -6.56 -8.94
C ASP A 70 -5.67 -6.19 -8.06
N TYR A 71 -5.45 -6.08 -6.75
CA TYR A 71 -6.46 -5.59 -5.81
C TYR A 71 -6.98 -4.22 -6.21
N VAL A 72 -6.09 -3.23 -6.39
CA VAL A 72 -6.46 -1.86 -6.77
C VAL A 72 -7.14 -1.81 -8.14
N ARG A 73 -6.80 -2.71 -9.07
CA ARG A 73 -7.46 -2.83 -10.38
C ARG A 73 -8.90 -3.36 -10.23
N ASN A 74 -9.13 -4.27 -9.29
CA ASN A 74 -10.45 -4.84 -9.02
C ASN A 74 -11.37 -3.96 -8.15
N ILE A 75 -10.85 -2.87 -7.55
CA ILE A 75 -11.69 -1.90 -6.82
C ILE A 75 -12.76 -1.32 -7.76
N GLN A 76 -14.02 -1.49 -7.35
CA GLN A 76 -15.18 -0.96 -8.07
C GLN A 76 -15.26 0.57 -7.96
N ASP A 77 -15.26 1.09 -6.72
CA ASP A 77 -15.33 2.52 -6.46
C ASP A 77 -14.07 3.00 -5.75
N THR A 78 -13.24 3.76 -6.46
CA THR A 78 -11.99 4.32 -5.92
C THR A 78 -12.21 5.60 -5.12
N SER A 79 -13.44 6.11 -5.07
CA SER A 79 -13.83 7.28 -4.27
C SER A 79 -14.17 6.87 -2.84
N ASP A 80 -14.66 5.64 -2.65
CA ASP A 80 -15.00 5.07 -1.34
C ASP A 80 -13.77 4.50 -0.61
N LEU A 81 -12.96 5.42 -0.09
CA LEU A 81 -11.76 5.05 0.67
C LEU A 81 -12.08 4.32 1.98
N ASP A 82 -13.31 4.42 2.48
CA ASP A 82 -13.74 3.75 3.72
C ASP A 82 -13.95 2.25 3.49
N ALA A 83 -14.67 1.89 2.42
CA ALA A 83 -14.87 0.51 2.01
C ALA A 83 -13.54 -0.18 1.69
N ILE A 84 -12.67 0.49 0.93
CA ILE A 84 -11.33 -0.03 0.61
C ILE A 84 -10.52 -0.25 1.88
N ALA A 85 -10.47 0.72 2.79
CA ALA A 85 -9.71 0.58 4.01
C ALA A 85 -10.25 -0.53 4.91
N LYS A 86 -11.57 -0.65 5.04
CA LYS A 86 -12.20 -1.75 5.79
C LYS A 86 -11.82 -3.10 5.22
N ASP A 87 -11.84 -3.24 3.90
CA ASP A 87 -11.47 -4.47 3.22
C ASP A 87 -9.97 -4.79 3.39
N VAL A 88 -9.10 -3.81 3.23
CA VAL A 88 -7.64 -3.96 3.46
C VAL A 88 -7.34 -4.40 4.89
N PHE A 89 -8.00 -3.79 5.87
CA PHE A 89 -7.75 -4.06 7.29
C PHE A 89 -8.71 -5.10 7.91
N GLN A 90 -9.55 -5.77 7.12
CA GLN A 90 -10.55 -6.73 7.64
C GLN A 90 -9.89 -7.92 8.36
N HIS A 91 -8.71 -8.33 7.90
CA HIS A 91 -7.92 -9.42 8.49
C HIS A 91 -6.97 -8.96 9.59
N SER A 92 -6.96 -7.66 9.90
CA SER A 92 -6.11 -7.09 10.93
C SER A 92 -6.77 -7.25 12.30
N GLN A 93 -6.10 -7.91 13.24
CA GLN A 93 -6.66 -8.25 14.55
C GLN A 93 -6.78 -7.05 15.52
N SER A 94 -6.39 -5.82 15.15
CA SER A 94 -6.39 -4.68 16.06
C SER A 94 -6.54 -3.31 15.38
N ARG A 95 -7.30 -2.40 16.04
CA ARG A 95 -7.45 -0.96 15.74
C ARG A 95 -7.61 -0.57 14.25
N THR A 96 -8.55 -1.22 13.57
CA THR A 96 -8.88 -0.95 12.16
C THR A 96 -9.19 0.53 11.89
N ASP A 97 -9.92 1.20 12.78
CA ASP A 97 -10.34 2.60 12.63
C ASP A 97 -9.15 3.57 12.48
N ASP A 98 -8.14 3.41 13.32
CA ASP A 98 -6.93 4.24 13.31
C ASP A 98 -6.12 4.04 12.02
N LYS A 99 -6.11 2.81 11.49
CA LYS A 99 -5.48 2.47 10.20
C LYS A 99 -6.25 3.05 9.02
N VAL A 100 -7.58 3.04 9.08
CA VAL A 100 -8.45 3.67 8.07
C VAL A 100 -8.14 5.16 7.96
N ILE A 101 -7.98 5.85 9.10
CA ILE A 101 -7.61 7.28 9.14
C ILE A 101 -6.22 7.49 8.52
N ARG A 102 -5.23 6.68 8.90
CA ARG A 102 -3.87 6.73 8.32
C ARG A 102 -3.86 6.47 6.81
N PHE A 103 -4.63 5.48 6.35
CA PHE A 103 -4.73 5.14 4.94
C PHE A 103 -5.29 6.30 4.11
N LYS A 104 -6.41 6.89 4.54
CA LYS A 104 -6.99 8.08 3.89
C LYS A 104 -5.99 9.24 3.85
N ARG A 105 -5.23 9.43 4.95
CA ARG A 105 -4.19 10.45 5.02
C ARG A 105 -3.01 10.16 4.09
N ALA A 106 -2.60 8.90 3.95
CA ALA A 106 -1.53 8.49 3.03
C ALA A 106 -1.93 8.71 1.57
N ILE A 107 -3.17 8.39 1.19
CA ILE A 107 -3.72 8.67 -0.14
C ILE A 107 -3.74 10.18 -0.40
N GLY A 108 -4.24 10.96 0.57
CA GLY A 108 -4.25 12.42 0.47
C GLY A 108 -2.84 13.00 0.31
N TYR A 109 -1.85 12.44 1.02
CA TYR A 109 -0.45 12.79 0.88
C TYR A 109 0.05 12.51 -0.54
N TYR A 110 -0.12 11.30 -1.05
CA TYR A 110 0.33 10.94 -2.41
C TYR A 110 -0.39 11.73 -3.51
N SER A 111 -1.68 12.00 -3.33
CA SER A 111 -2.51 12.81 -4.24
C SER A 111 -2.12 14.30 -4.20
N ALA A 112 -1.68 14.82 -3.05
CA ALA A 112 -1.16 16.17 -2.93
C ALA A 112 0.26 16.29 -3.52
N THR A 113 1.11 15.28 -3.34
CA THR A 113 2.48 15.24 -3.88
C THR A 113 2.56 14.88 -5.35
N SER A 114 1.48 14.36 -5.96
CA SER A 114 1.42 14.08 -7.40
C SER A 114 1.17 15.35 -8.24
N LYS A 115 0.77 16.46 -7.60
CA LYS A 115 0.98 17.78 -8.17
C LYS A 115 2.49 18.04 -8.12
N PRO A 116 3.13 18.52 -9.20
CA PRO A 116 4.55 18.83 -9.19
C PRO A 116 4.79 19.88 -8.11
N MET A 117 5.15 19.43 -6.91
CA MET A 117 5.79 20.27 -5.93
C MET A 117 7.16 20.50 -6.54
N SER A 118 7.32 21.69 -7.11
CA SER A 118 8.61 22.32 -7.37
C SER A 118 9.42 22.18 -6.09
N PHE A 119 10.18 21.08 -6.01
CA PHE A 119 11.19 20.82 -5.01
C PHE A 119 12.29 21.85 -5.28
N HIS A 120 12.11 23.07 -4.78
CA HIS A 120 13.23 23.95 -4.53
C HIS A 120 13.86 23.45 -3.23
N PRO A 121 15.05 22.83 -3.25
CA PRO A 121 15.79 22.69 -2.02
C PRO A 121 16.05 24.11 -1.47
N PRO A 122 15.97 24.32 -0.14
CA PRO A 122 16.45 25.56 0.43
C PRO A 122 17.95 25.62 0.13
N HIS A 123 18.34 26.50 -0.80
CA HIS A 123 19.73 26.89 -0.95
C HIS A 123 20.18 27.40 0.42
N TYR A 124 21.02 26.62 1.09
CA TYR A 124 21.82 27.12 2.20
C TYR A 124 22.64 28.29 1.65
N LEU A 125 22.34 29.48 2.14
CA LEU A 125 23.20 30.64 1.98
C LEU A 125 24.42 30.38 2.88
N GLU A 126 25.52 29.91 2.30
CA GLU A 126 26.83 30.04 2.93
C GLU A 126 27.24 31.52 2.89
N VAL A 127 27.69 31.99 4.05
CA VAL A 127 28.11 33.36 4.38
C VAL A 127 29.50 33.68 3.87
#